data_AF-A0AAV6YBI3-F1
#
_entry.id   AF-A0AAV6YBI3-F1
#
_cell.length_a   1.000
_cell.length_b   1.000
_cell.length_c   1.000
_cell.angle_alpha   90.00
_cell.angle_beta   90.00
_cell.angle_gamma   90.00
#
_symmetry.space_group_name_H-M   'P 1'
#
loop_
_entity.id
_entity.type
_entity.pdbx_description
1 polymer ?
#
loop_
_entity_poly.entity_id
_entity_poly.type
_entity_poly.pdbx_seq_one_letter_code
_entity_poly.pdbx_strand_id
1 'polypeptide(L)'
;MRILNSFHVTLLKPVILNCCSWQPPPSAPEADSTDVFVVKEVLYMKTVRVKRFFLVDWKGFGPEERSWEQEDNILHRNLLQWFPQTKKRGRL
;
A
#
# COMPACT_ATOMS: atom_id res chain seq x y z
N MET A 1 30.54 -11.34 -32.86
CA MET A 1 30.87 -12.74 -32.48
C MET A 1 29.70 -13.62 -32.86
N ARG A 2 29.90 -14.68 -33.65
CA ARG A 2 28.83 -15.61 -34.06
C ARG A 2 28.99 -16.88 -33.22
N ILE A 3 28.02 -17.15 -32.35
CA ILE A 3 27.99 -18.38 -31.56
C ILE A 3 27.47 -19.48 -32.50
N LEU A 4 28.23 -20.56 -32.64
CA LEU A 4 27.80 -21.72 -33.41
C LEU A 4 26.76 -22.49 -32.58
N ASN A 5 25.63 -22.82 -33.21
CA ASN A 5 24.50 -23.49 -32.54
C ASN A 5 24.72 -25.02 -32.40
N SER A 6 25.97 -25.47 -32.51
CA SER A 6 26.38 -26.87 -32.37
C SER A 6 27.46 -26.98 -31.30
N PHE A 7 27.23 -27.85 -30.33
CA PHE A 7 28.19 -28.20 -29.29
C PHE A 7 28.19 -29.71 -29.09
N HIS A 8 29.37 -30.26 -28.74
CA HIS A 8 29.52 -31.68 -28.50
C HIS A 8 28.89 -32.04 -27.15
N VAL A 9 27.92 -32.95 -27.15
CA VAL A 9 27.08 -33.29 -25.99
C VAL A 9 27.90 -33.75 -24.77
N THR A 10 29.09 -34.32 -24.99
CA THR A 10 30.00 -34.77 -23.91
C THR A 10 30.66 -33.63 -23.14
N LEU A 11 30.68 -32.41 -23.68
CA LEU A 11 31.19 -31.22 -22.99
C LEU A 11 30.14 -30.56 -22.10
N LEU A 12 28.89 -31.02 -22.17
CA LEU A 12 27.87 -30.60 -21.23
C LEU A 12 28.25 -31.12 -19.86
N LYS A 13 28.33 -30.19 -18.90
CA LYS A 13 28.40 -30.57 -17.50
C LYS A 13 27.09 -31.27 -17.15
N PRO A 14 27.12 -32.43 -16.47
CA PRO A 14 25.91 -33.13 -16.07
C PRO A 14 25.04 -32.16 -15.26
N VAL A 15 23.76 -32.08 -15.63
CA VAL A 15 22.80 -31.25 -14.90
C VAL A 15 22.65 -31.86 -13.51
N ILE A 16 23.28 -31.23 -12.53
CA ILE A 16 23.00 -31.51 -11.13
C ILE A 16 21.62 -30.91 -10.89
N LEU A 17 20.59 -31.75 -10.93
CA LEU A 17 19.23 -31.39 -10.53
C LEU A 17 19.21 -31.19 -9.00
N ASN A 18 19.84 -30.11 -8.52
CA ASN A 18 19.53 -29.57 -7.22
C ASN A 18 18.20 -28.81 -7.32
N CYS A 19 17.12 -29.56 -7.54
CA CYS A 19 15.76 -29.04 -7.72
C CYS A 19 15.26 -28.26 -6.49
N CYS A 20 15.96 -28.32 -5.35
CA CYS A 20 15.45 -27.85 -4.06
C CYS A 20 16.19 -26.65 -3.46
N SER A 21 16.98 -25.89 -4.22
CA SER A 21 17.48 -24.58 -3.74
C SER A 21 17.08 -23.39 -4.62
N TRP A 22 16.01 -23.53 -5.41
CA TRP A 22 15.29 -22.36 -5.90
C TRP A 22 14.54 -21.75 -4.71
N GLN A 23 15.27 -21.02 -3.86
CA GLN A 23 14.62 -20.06 -2.98
C GLN A 23 14.17 -18.90 -3.88
N PRO A 24 12.88 -18.55 -3.89
CA PRO A 24 12.48 -17.27 -4.48
C PRO A 24 13.33 -16.17 -3.82
N PRO A 25 13.66 -15.08 -4.54
CA PRO A 25 14.31 -13.94 -3.90
C PRO A 25 13.52 -13.61 -2.63
N PRO A 26 14.19 -13.30 -1.50
CA PRO A 26 13.48 -12.94 -0.28
C PRO A 26 12.47 -11.86 -0.67
N SER A 27 11.18 -12.12 -0.44
CA SER A 27 10.12 -11.16 -0.72
C SER A 27 10.59 -9.83 -0.18
N ALA A 28 10.59 -8.78 -1.03
CA ALA A 28 10.88 -7.43 -0.57
C ALA A 28 10.12 -7.22 0.74
N PRO A 29 10.71 -6.63 1.80
CA PRO A 29 10.02 -6.49 3.07
C PRO A 29 8.68 -5.82 2.77
N GLU A 30 7.61 -6.61 2.87
CA GLU A 30 6.26 -6.09 2.83
C GLU A 30 6.26 -5.16 4.02
N ALA A 31 6.30 -3.85 3.73
CA ALA A 31 6.09 -2.83 4.72
C ALA A 31 4.63 -2.96 5.14
N ASP A 32 4.35 -3.99 5.95
CA ASP A 32 3.14 -4.13 6.74
C ASP A 32 3.23 -3.09 7.87
N SER A 33 3.36 -1.82 7.50
CA SER A 33 3.24 -0.70 8.43
C SER A 33 1.76 -0.55 8.76
N THR A 34 1.23 -1.50 9.52
CA THR A 34 -0.06 -1.42 10.22
C THR A 34 0.12 -0.54 11.45
N ASP A 35 0.71 0.64 11.26
CA ASP A 35 0.93 1.58 12.33
C ASP A 35 -0.39 2.30 12.60
N VAL A 36 -0.91 2.09 13.81
CA VAL A 36 -2.15 2.71 14.26
C VAL A 36 -1.81 4.03 14.93
N PHE A 37 -2.22 5.13 14.31
CA PHE A 37 -2.03 6.48 14.83
C PHE A 37 -3.30 7.04 15.46
N VAL A 38 -3.13 7.90 16.45
CA VAL A 38 -4.26 8.56 17.13
C VAL A 38 -4.75 9.72 16.27
N VAL A 39 -6.01 9.64 15.85
CA VAL A 39 -6.70 10.73 15.16
C VAL A 39 -7.05 11.84 16.15
N LYS A 40 -6.71 13.08 15.81
CA LYS A 40 -7.19 14.28 16.53
C LYS A 40 -8.60 14.62 16.09
N GLU A 41 -8.80 14.79 14.78
CA GLU A 41 -10.11 15.09 14.20
C GLU A 41 -10.19 14.68 12.73
N VAL A 42 -11.41 14.48 12.23
CA VAL A 42 -11.68 14.32 10.79
C VAL A 42 -12.13 15.66 10.26
N LEU A 43 -11.49 16.14 9.19
CA LEU A 43 -11.72 17.50 8.67
C LEU A 43 -12.62 17.52 7.45
N TYR A 44 -12.46 16.55 6.55
CA TYR A 44 -13.19 16.48 5.30
C TYR A 44 -13.53 15.04 4.93
N MET A 45 -14.62 14.88 4.19
CA MET A 45 -14.99 13.62 3.56
C MET A 45 -15.10 13.85 2.06
N LYS A 46 -14.51 12.97 1.26
CA LYS A 46 -14.72 12.90 -0.19
C LYS A 46 -15.13 11.47 -0.58
N THR A 47 -15.94 11.37 -1.62
CA THR A 47 -16.30 10.09 -2.23
C THR A 47 -15.66 10.02 -3.61
N VAL A 48 -14.85 8.99 -3.85
CA VAL A 48 -14.23 8.73 -5.15
C VAL A 48 -14.77 7.41 -5.68
N ARG A 49 -15.49 7.48 -6.80
CA ARG A 49 -16.30 6.37 -7.34
C ARG A 49 -17.34 5.90 -6.32
N VAL A 50 -17.05 4.83 -5.58
CA VAL A 50 -17.92 4.20 -4.57
C VAL A 50 -17.29 4.27 -3.17
N LYS A 51 -15.99 4.56 -3.08
CA LYS A 51 -15.24 4.54 -1.81
C LYS A 51 -15.26 5.91 -1.13
N ARG A 52 -15.43 5.92 0.19
CA ARG A 52 -15.32 7.12 1.03
C ARG A 52 -13.90 7.25 1.56
N PHE A 53 -13.39 8.47 1.49
CA PHE A 53 -12.09 8.87 2.03
C PHE A 53 -12.29 10.03 2.98
N PHE A 54 -11.54 10.02 4.07
CA PHE A 54 -11.59 11.01 5.13
C PHE A 54 -10.23 11.67 5.26
N LEU A 55 -10.20 13.00 5.30
CA LEU A 55 -8.99 13.73 5.63
C LEU A 55 -8.81 13.72 7.14
N VAL A 56 -7.77 13.04 7.60
CA VAL A 56 -7.48 12.82 9.00
C VAL A 56 -6.42 13.82 9.47
N ASP A 57 -6.72 14.53 10.56
CA ASP A 57 -5.75 15.31 11.32
C ASP A 57 -5.17 14.42 12.42
N TRP A 58 -3.87 14.17 12.37
CA TRP A 58 -3.20 13.28 13.33
C TRP A 58 -2.82 14.03 14.61
N LYS A 59 -3.00 13.38 15.76
CA LYS A 59 -2.65 14.00 17.04
C LYS A 59 -1.13 14.11 17.19
N GLY A 60 -0.64 15.32 17.43
CA GLY A 60 0.79 15.59 17.62
C GLY A 60 1.56 15.89 16.34
N PHE A 61 0.89 15.86 15.19
CA PHE A 61 1.47 16.22 13.90
C PHE A 61 0.92 17.55 13.39
N GLY A 62 1.70 18.21 12.54
CA GLY A 62 1.31 19.45 11.90
C GLY A 62 0.24 19.24 10.82
N PRO A 63 -0.36 20.33 10.31
CA PRO A 63 -1.33 20.26 9.22
C PRO A 63 -0.77 19.71 7.89
N GLU A 64 0.56 19.63 7.77
CA GLU A 64 1.29 19.16 6.60
C GLU A 64 1.25 17.62 6.48
N GLU A 65 1.10 16.95 7.62
CA GLU A 65 1.10 15.48 7.73
C GLU A 65 -0.31 14.88 7.53
N ARG A 66 -1.30 15.71 7.19
CA ARG A 66 -2.69 15.27 6.99
C ARG A 66 -2.79 14.34 5.79
N SER A 67 -3.40 13.17 6.01
CA SER A 67 -3.57 12.14 4.99
C SER A 67 -5.04 11.84 4.70
N TRP A 68 -5.31 11.32 3.51
CA TRP A 68 -6.61 10.81 3.10
C TRP A 68 -6.70 9.31 3.38
N GLU A 69 -7.38 8.95 4.45
CA GLU A 69 -7.59 7.55 4.85
C GLU A 69 -8.91 7.00 4.32
N GLN A 70 -8.92 5.71 3.96
CA GLN A 70 -10.16 5.00 3.60
C GLN A 70 -11.01 4.75 4.84
N GLU A 71 -12.32 4.56 4.64
CA GLU A 71 -13.23 4.20 5.73
C GLU A 71 -12.79 2.95 6.49
N ASP A 72 -12.27 1.94 5.78
CA ASP A 72 -11.78 0.69 6.37
C ASP A 72 -10.54 0.88 7.25
N ASN A 73 -9.76 1.95 7.05
CA ASN A 73 -8.59 2.26 7.88
C ASN A 73 -8.97 2.94 9.21
N ILE A 74 -10.22 3.40 9.36
CA ILE A 74 -10.66 4.12 10.56
C ILE A 74 -11.26 3.13 11.56
N LEU A 75 -10.43 2.71 12.51
CA LEU A 75 -10.83 1.76 13.56
C LEU A 75 -11.99 2.25 14.42
N HIS A 76 -12.04 3.56 14.68
CA HIS A 76 -13.07 4.17 15.52
C HIS A 76 -14.18 4.77 14.66
N ARG A 77 -15.20 3.95 14.34
CA ARG A 77 -16.40 4.38 13.60
C ARG A 77 -17.16 5.53 14.29
N ASN A 78 -16.96 5.70 15.61
CA ASN A 78 -17.46 6.84 16.39
C ASN A 78 -16.87 8.20 15.96
N LEU A 79 -15.75 8.23 15.22
CA LEU A 79 -15.24 9.46 14.61
C LEU A 79 -16.08 9.86 13.40
N LEU A 80 -16.63 8.87 12.69
CA LEU A 80 -17.42 9.08 11.48
C LEU A 80 -18.85 9.54 11.79
N GLN A 81 -19.43 9.11 12.91
CA GLN A 81 -20.78 9.53 13.31
C GLN A 81 -20.84 11.00 13.72
N TRP A 82 -19.74 11.54 14.28
CA TRP A 82 -19.69 12.92 14.75
C TRP A 82 -19.35 13.90 13.64
N PHE A 83 -18.81 13.43 12.51
CA PHE A 83 -18.45 14.29 11.39
C PHE A 83 -19.73 14.79 10.69
N PRO A 84 -20.13 16.07 10.87
CA PRO A 84 -21.29 16.58 10.15
C PRO A 84 -20.92 16.63 8.67
N GLN A 85 -21.74 16.04 7.79
CA GLN A 85 -21.62 16.21 6.34
C GLN A 85 -21.87 17.68 5.98
N THR A 86 -20.90 18.57 6.23
CA THR A 86 -21.02 19.97 5.81
C THR A 86 -20.85 20.00 4.31
N LYS A 87 -21.98 19.95 3.58
CA LYS A 87 -22.01 20.21 2.15
C LYS A 87 -21.59 21.66 1.90
N LYS A 88 -20.32 21.88 1.60
CA LYS A 88 -19.92 23.05 0.82
C LYS A 88 -19.75 22.61 -0.64
N ARG A 89 -20.89 22.49 -1.34
CA ARG A 89 -20.91 22.64 -2.80
C ARG A 89 -20.76 24.13 -3.09
N GLY A 90 -19.53 24.63 -3.00
CA GLY A 90 -19.16 25.90 -3.62
C GLY A 90 -18.56 25.60 -4.98
N ARG A 91 -19.38 25.63 -6.02
CA ARG A 91 -18.92 25.67 -7.41
C ARG A 91 -19.28 27.08 -7.90
N LEU A 92 -18.26 27.85 -8.26
CA LEU A 92 -18.35 29.10 -9.02
C LEU A 92 -19.14 28.88 -10.32
#